data_AF-A0A967STE1-F1
#
_entry.id   AF-A0A967STE1-F1
#
_cell.length_a   1.000
_cell.length_b   1.000
_cell.length_c   1.000
_cell.angle_alpha   90.00
_cell.angle_beta   90.00
_cell.angle_gamma   90.00
#
_symmetry.space_group_name_H-M   'P 1'
#
loop_
_entity.id
_entity.type
_entity.pdbx_description
1 polymer ?
#
loop_
_entity_poly.entity_id
_entity_poly.type
_entity_poly.pdbx_seq_one_letter_code
_entity_poly.pdbx_strand_id
1 'polypeptide(L)'
;MYDLRTSNSRHVQMFLLMLLNKKFGYSKYSVWLVLYAFVLITLLFVKAQAYESYHDPLSDDQGYCRTCHTGFTGGISDTLHSLHTGGDDPVTTNCDLCHTGSGRDNPLTMWSVDGLGCAGCHGRDYGETIAADYRDFSTSGTAKASAYGLRRHHHNAGINICSSCHAPIEPFPENAPAPPYYARHDVSLGGMPLNTCTNEDTQNDIDSMGLDNDGDFLYEGLDADCTG
;
A
#
# COMPACT_ATOMS: atom_id res chain seq x y z
N MET A 1 -33.21 -2.65 29.98
CA MET A 1 -32.76 -3.36 28.76
C MET A 1 -31.61 -4.27 29.18
N TYR A 2 -31.68 -5.56 28.87
CA TYR A 2 -30.98 -6.64 29.59
C TYR A 2 -29.45 -6.56 29.54
N ASP A 3 -28.83 -6.71 30.71
CA ASP A 3 -27.39 -6.84 30.96
C ASP A 3 -27.00 -8.32 30.88
N LEU A 4 -26.21 -8.70 29.87
CA LEU A 4 -25.64 -10.03 29.68
C LEU A 4 -24.18 -10.06 30.20
N ARG A 5 -23.99 -9.95 31.51
CA ARG A 5 -22.69 -10.18 32.15
C ARG A 5 -22.42 -11.65 32.45
N THR A 6 -21.52 -12.21 31.65
CA THR A 6 -20.37 -13.05 32.07
C THR A 6 -20.59 -14.03 33.24
N SER A 7 -21.08 -15.22 32.93
CA SER A 7 -20.89 -16.41 33.78
C SER A 7 -20.98 -17.66 32.91
N ASN A 8 -19.83 -18.18 32.45
CA ASN A 8 -19.58 -19.64 32.23
C ASN A 8 -18.36 -20.04 31.37
N SER A 9 -17.40 -19.17 31.03
CA SER A 9 -16.29 -19.63 30.16
C SER A 9 -15.37 -20.67 30.82
N ARG A 10 -15.19 -20.63 32.15
CA ARG A 10 -14.29 -21.56 32.86
C ARG A 10 -14.81 -23.00 32.95
N HIS A 11 -16.13 -23.20 33.06
CA HIS A 11 -16.71 -24.53 33.16
C HIS A 11 -16.73 -25.27 31.82
N VAL A 12 -16.95 -24.54 30.71
CA VAL A 12 -16.94 -25.12 29.36
C VAL A 12 -15.52 -25.55 28.96
N GLN A 13 -14.49 -24.76 29.30
CA GLN A 13 -13.09 -25.11 29.02
C GLN A 13 -12.63 -26.36 29.78
N MET A 14 -13.02 -26.55 31.05
CA MET A 14 -12.67 -27.77 31.80
C MET A 14 -13.37 -29.02 31.25
N PHE A 15 -14.61 -28.91 30.78
CA PHE A 15 -15.36 -30.07 30.29
C PHE A 15 -14.79 -30.61 28.96
N LEU A 16 -14.38 -29.71 28.06
CA LEU A 16 -13.76 -30.10 26.79
C LEU A 16 -12.39 -30.78 27.00
N LEU A 17 -11.59 -30.29 27.96
CA LEU A 17 -10.31 -30.89 28.35
C LEU A 17 -10.48 -32.29 28.96
N MET A 18 -11.56 -32.54 29.71
CA MET A 18 -11.84 -33.86 30.29
C MET A 18 -12.29 -34.88 29.23
N LEU A 19 -13.05 -34.46 28.22
CA LEU A 19 -13.52 -35.35 27.15
C LEU A 19 -12.37 -35.81 26.23
N LEU A 20 -11.41 -34.92 25.92
CA LEU A 20 -10.25 -35.25 25.09
C LEU A 20 -9.28 -36.22 25.78
N ASN A 21 -9.13 -36.11 27.10
CA ASN A 21 -8.21 -36.95 27.88
C ASN A 21 -8.71 -38.40 28.00
N LYS A 22 -10.03 -38.60 28.14
CA LYS A 22 -10.61 -39.93 28.38
C LYS A 22 -10.66 -40.84 27.15
N LYS A 23 -10.66 -40.27 25.94
CA LYS A 23 -10.82 -41.04 24.69
C LYS A 23 -9.52 -41.38 23.96
N PHE A 24 -8.45 -40.62 24.18
CA PHE A 24 -7.25 -40.70 23.34
C PHE A 24 -5.92 -40.87 24.09
N GLY A 25 -5.93 -40.91 25.43
CA GLY A 25 -4.70 -41.18 26.21
C GLY A 25 -3.64 -40.08 26.17
N TYR A 26 -3.99 -38.87 25.70
CA TYR A 26 -3.05 -37.76 25.64
C TYR A 26 -2.75 -37.21 27.03
N SER A 27 -1.46 -37.12 27.37
CA SER A 27 -1.02 -36.41 28.57
C SER A 27 -1.43 -34.92 28.48
N LYS A 28 -1.63 -34.25 29.62
CA LYS A 28 -1.93 -32.81 29.64
C LYS A 28 -0.92 -31.98 28.83
N TYR A 29 0.34 -32.42 28.79
CA TYR A 29 1.42 -31.77 28.04
C TYR A 29 1.27 -31.89 26.51
N SER A 30 0.70 -33.00 26.04
CA SER A 30 0.48 -33.25 24.61
C SER A 30 -0.57 -32.29 24.02
N VAL A 31 -1.61 -31.95 24.79
CA VAL A 31 -2.63 -30.98 24.37
C VAL A 31 -2.05 -29.57 24.25
N TRP A 32 -1.23 -29.15 25.22
CA TRP A 32 -0.59 -27.83 25.18
C TRP A 32 0.42 -27.69 24.05
N LEU A 33 1.18 -28.75 23.73
CA LEU A 33 2.09 -28.77 22.59
C LEU A 33 1.37 -28.57 21.26
N VAL A 34 0.23 -29.24 21.06
CA VAL A 34 -0.59 -29.09 19.84
C VAL A 34 -1.14 -27.67 19.74
N LEU A 35 -1.62 -27.08 20.83
CA LEU A 35 -2.10 -25.69 20.84
C LEU A 35 -0.97 -24.69 20.54
N TYR A 36 0.21 -24.87 21.14
CA TYR A 36 1.38 -24.03 20.86
C TYR A 36 1.83 -24.13 19.40
N ALA A 37 1.90 -25.36 18.87
CA ALA A 37 2.22 -25.58 17.46
C ALA A 37 1.18 -24.92 16.55
N PHE A 38 -0.11 -25.02 16.87
CA PHE A 38 -1.17 -24.39 16.10
C PHE A 38 -1.06 -22.85 16.11
N VAL A 39 -0.80 -22.25 17.28
CA VAL A 39 -0.58 -20.79 17.39
C VAL A 39 0.64 -20.35 16.57
N LEU A 40 1.77 -21.05 16.69
CA LEU A 40 2.98 -20.77 15.90
C LEU A 40 2.71 -20.88 14.40
N ILE A 41 2.01 -21.94 13.97
CA ILE A 41 1.59 -22.14 12.59
C ILE A 41 0.71 -20.97 12.14
N THR A 42 -0.32 -20.58 12.90
CA THR A 42 -1.18 -19.44 12.52
C THR A 42 -0.43 -18.12 12.44
N LEU A 43 0.56 -17.89 13.31
CA LEU A 43 1.40 -16.69 13.26
C LEU A 43 2.31 -16.67 12.02
N LEU A 44 2.72 -17.83 11.50
CA LEU A 44 3.47 -17.94 10.25
C LEU A 44 2.60 -17.69 9.00
N PHE A 45 1.26 -17.77 9.14
CA PHE A 45 0.32 -17.58 8.03
C PHE A 45 -0.44 -16.25 8.06
N VAL A 46 -0.16 -15.36 9.03
CA VAL A 46 -0.63 -13.97 8.93
C VAL A 46 0.16 -13.29 7.82
N LYS A 47 -0.29 -13.47 6.58
CA LYS A 47 0.13 -12.59 5.49
C LYS A 47 -0.31 -11.20 5.90
N ALA A 48 0.65 -10.33 6.15
CA ALA A 48 0.36 -8.92 6.32
C ALA A 48 -0.31 -8.43 5.03
N GLN A 49 -1.61 -8.17 5.10
CA GLN A 49 -2.30 -7.51 4.01
C GLN A 49 -2.04 -6.02 4.19
N ALA A 50 -1.37 -5.43 3.20
CA ALA A 50 -1.36 -3.99 3.08
C ALA A 50 -2.78 -3.52 2.78
N TYR A 51 -3.16 -2.40 3.37
CA TYR A 51 -4.44 -1.80 3.07
C TYR A 51 -4.43 -1.28 1.64
N GLU A 52 -5.53 -1.51 0.91
CA GLU A 52 -5.68 -1.10 -0.49
C GLU A 52 -6.03 0.39 -0.64
N SER A 53 -6.43 1.06 0.45
CA SER A 53 -6.72 2.49 0.48
C SER A 53 -5.71 3.27 1.31
N TYR A 54 -5.54 4.53 0.96
CA TYR A 54 -4.77 5.53 1.71
C TYR A 54 -5.26 5.71 3.16
N HIS A 55 -6.49 5.25 3.42
CA HIS A 55 -7.18 5.22 4.69
C HIS A 55 -7.24 3.81 5.29
N ASP A 56 -7.07 3.71 6.61
CA ASP A 56 -7.48 2.50 7.35
C ASP A 56 -8.90 2.72 7.93
N PRO A 57 -9.93 1.99 7.43
CA PRO A 57 -11.31 2.09 7.89
C PRO A 57 -11.53 1.68 9.35
N LEU A 58 -10.54 1.04 9.99
CA LEU A 58 -10.59 0.71 11.41
C LEU A 58 -10.08 1.85 12.30
N SER A 59 -9.46 2.89 11.71
CA SER A 59 -8.75 3.95 12.43
C SER A 59 -9.32 5.36 12.24
N ASP A 60 -10.48 5.51 11.58
CA ASP A 60 -11.14 6.81 11.33
C ASP A 60 -10.20 7.86 10.70
N ASP A 61 -9.55 7.48 9.59
CA ASP A 61 -8.65 8.34 8.82
C ASP A 61 -7.33 8.73 9.52
N GLN A 62 -6.94 8.01 10.57
CA GLN A 62 -5.57 8.06 11.12
C GLN A 62 -4.61 7.09 10.44
N GLY A 63 -4.88 6.73 9.17
CA GLY A 63 -4.10 5.78 8.39
C GLY A 63 -2.64 6.19 8.14
N TYR A 64 -1.87 5.21 7.62
CA TYR A 64 -0.40 5.22 7.51
C TYR A 64 0.20 6.46 6.85
N CYS A 65 -0.18 6.75 5.60
CA CYS A 65 0.44 7.82 4.84
C CYS A 65 0.11 9.19 5.45
N ARG A 66 -1.15 9.43 5.85
CA ARG A 66 -1.57 10.70 6.48
C ARG A 66 -0.88 10.96 7.82
N THR A 67 -0.51 9.90 8.55
CA THR A 67 0.21 10.02 9.82
C THR A 67 1.55 10.73 9.65
N CYS A 68 2.26 10.45 8.56
CA CYS A 68 3.54 11.09 8.23
C CYS A 68 3.38 12.30 7.29
N HIS A 69 2.34 12.29 6.45
CA HIS A 69 2.04 13.33 5.46
C HIS A 69 0.76 14.08 5.86
N THR A 70 0.87 14.91 6.89
CA THR A 70 -0.31 15.62 7.47
C THR A 70 -0.98 16.58 6.49
N GLY A 71 -0.32 16.96 5.41
CA GLY A 71 -0.88 17.78 4.32
C GLY A 71 -1.86 17.02 3.42
N PHE A 72 -1.97 15.69 3.55
CA PHE A 72 -2.84 14.85 2.72
C PHE A 72 -4.11 14.56 3.52
N THR A 73 -4.98 15.57 3.61
CA THR A 73 -6.18 15.54 4.47
C THR A 73 -7.42 15.01 3.76
N GLY A 74 -7.32 14.63 2.49
CA GLY A 74 -8.39 14.02 1.70
C GLY A 74 -9.38 15.03 1.13
N GLY A 75 -8.98 16.30 1.01
CA GLY A 75 -9.81 17.37 0.47
C GLY A 75 -9.20 18.00 -0.78
N ILE A 76 -10.03 18.43 -1.74
CA ILE A 76 -9.60 19.02 -3.04
C ILE A 76 -8.62 20.21 -2.88
N SER A 77 -8.58 20.84 -1.70
CA SER A 77 -7.70 21.97 -1.41
C SER A 77 -6.45 21.59 -0.60
N ASP A 78 -6.16 20.29 -0.46
CA ASP A 78 -5.01 19.80 0.29
C ASP A 78 -3.74 19.79 -0.57
N THR A 79 -2.59 19.53 0.08
CA THR A 79 -1.29 19.56 -0.61
C THR A 79 -1.22 18.51 -1.72
N LEU A 80 -1.86 17.35 -1.52
CA LEU A 80 -1.85 16.27 -2.50
C LEU A 80 -2.60 16.68 -3.77
N HIS A 81 -3.82 17.22 -3.64
CA HIS A 81 -4.57 17.73 -4.78
C HIS A 81 -3.88 18.93 -5.43
N SER A 82 -3.29 19.82 -4.65
CA SER A 82 -2.54 20.95 -5.24
C SER A 82 -1.40 20.48 -6.15
N LEU A 83 -0.72 19.38 -5.79
CA LEU A 83 0.39 18.84 -6.57
C LEU A 83 -0.10 18.16 -7.87
N HIS A 84 -1.21 17.44 -7.80
CA HIS A 84 -1.72 16.64 -8.93
C HIS A 84 -2.70 17.39 -9.84
N THR A 85 -3.53 18.27 -9.28
CA THR A 85 -4.63 18.94 -9.98
C THR A 85 -4.50 20.47 -9.99
N GLY A 86 -3.50 21.02 -9.29
CA GLY A 86 -3.28 22.46 -9.19
C GLY A 86 -2.47 23.05 -10.34
N GLY A 87 -2.28 24.37 -10.30
CA GLY A 87 -1.39 25.10 -11.21
C GLY A 87 -1.85 25.20 -12.67
N ASP A 88 -0.94 25.68 -13.51
CA ASP A 88 -1.13 25.83 -14.96
C ASP A 88 -0.82 24.54 -15.75
N ASP A 89 -0.20 23.55 -15.10
CA ASP A 89 0.18 22.24 -15.66
C ASP A 89 -0.19 21.10 -14.68
N PRO A 90 -1.49 20.80 -14.52
CA PRO A 90 -1.92 19.73 -13.63
C PRO A 90 -1.51 18.37 -14.20
N VAL A 91 -0.96 17.50 -13.34
CA VAL A 91 -0.69 16.09 -13.67
C VAL A 91 -1.95 15.43 -14.22
N THR A 92 -3.10 15.68 -13.59
CA THR A 92 -4.38 15.19 -14.10
C THR A 92 -5.54 16.01 -13.54
N THR A 93 -6.68 15.95 -14.23
CA THR A 93 -7.97 16.42 -13.71
C THR A 93 -8.98 15.27 -13.54
N ASN A 94 -8.55 14.03 -13.82
CA ASN A 94 -9.38 12.84 -13.72
C ASN A 94 -9.28 12.23 -12.31
N CYS A 95 -10.29 12.49 -11.48
CA CYS A 95 -10.35 11.94 -10.13
C CYS A 95 -10.38 10.40 -10.11
N ASP A 96 -10.92 9.75 -11.13
CA ASP A 96 -11.06 8.29 -11.20
C ASP A 96 -9.68 7.59 -11.34
N LEU A 97 -8.60 8.32 -11.59
CA LEU A 97 -7.22 7.81 -11.54
C LEU A 97 -6.76 7.47 -10.11
N CYS A 98 -7.33 8.13 -9.10
CA CYS A 98 -6.98 7.90 -7.70
C CYS A 98 -8.14 7.30 -6.92
N HIS A 99 -9.37 7.62 -7.31
CA HIS A 99 -10.58 7.33 -6.58
C HIS A 99 -11.41 6.24 -7.27
N THR A 100 -12.36 5.67 -6.53
CA THR A 100 -13.34 4.69 -7.05
C THR A 100 -14.63 5.32 -7.57
N GLY A 101 -14.67 6.65 -7.67
CA GLY A 101 -15.79 7.41 -8.21
C GLY A 101 -15.49 8.91 -8.18
N SER A 102 -16.51 9.74 -7.88
CA SER A 102 -16.51 11.22 -8.02
C SER A 102 -15.41 12.05 -7.31
N GLY A 103 -14.37 11.42 -6.74
CA GLY A 103 -13.26 12.10 -6.06
C GLY A 103 -13.54 12.43 -4.60
N ARG A 104 -14.57 11.83 -4.01
CA ARG A 104 -15.00 12.09 -2.62
C ARG A 104 -14.71 10.94 -1.67
N ASP A 105 -14.41 9.77 -2.22
CA ASP A 105 -13.94 8.60 -1.49
C ASP A 105 -12.42 8.67 -1.30
N ASN A 106 -11.85 7.78 -0.48
CA ASN A 106 -10.42 7.80 -0.23
C ASN A 106 -9.64 7.28 -1.45
N PRO A 107 -8.49 7.89 -1.79
CA PRO A 107 -7.69 7.40 -2.90
C PRO A 107 -7.15 6.01 -2.59
N LEU A 108 -7.02 5.22 -3.63
CA LEU A 108 -6.52 3.86 -3.57
C LEU A 108 -5.02 3.82 -3.79
N THR A 109 -4.35 2.88 -3.12
CA THR A 109 -2.90 2.78 -3.15
C THR A 109 -2.38 2.01 -4.36
N MET A 110 -3.08 0.99 -4.86
CA MET A 110 -2.52 0.11 -5.90
C MET A 110 -3.22 0.16 -7.26
N TRP A 111 -4.48 0.59 -7.31
CA TRP A 111 -5.31 0.61 -8.53
C TRP A 111 -6.49 1.55 -8.30
N SER A 112 -7.22 1.95 -9.35
CA SER A 112 -8.44 2.76 -9.27
C SER A 112 -9.44 2.34 -10.36
N VAL A 113 -10.58 3.04 -10.49
CA VAL A 113 -11.54 2.77 -11.59
C VAL A 113 -10.87 2.90 -12.96
N ASP A 114 -10.04 3.93 -13.13
CA ASP A 114 -9.23 4.13 -14.33
C ASP A 114 -7.80 3.58 -14.20
N GLY A 115 -7.54 2.79 -13.16
CA GLY A 115 -6.49 1.76 -13.16
C GLY A 115 -5.14 2.10 -12.53
N LEU A 116 -4.95 3.25 -11.87
CA LEU A 116 -3.62 3.61 -11.35
C LEU A 116 -3.52 3.61 -9.83
N GLY A 117 -4.35 4.39 -9.12
CA GLY A 117 -4.09 4.66 -7.71
C GLY A 117 -2.69 5.28 -7.49
N CYS A 118 -2.24 5.36 -6.23
CA CYS A 118 -0.95 5.98 -5.91
C CYS A 118 0.23 5.23 -6.54
N ALA A 119 0.30 3.91 -6.37
CA ALA A 119 1.40 3.08 -6.85
C ALA A 119 1.36 2.85 -8.37
N GLY A 120 0.22 3.09 -9.03
CA GLY A 120 0.16 3.12 -10.49
C GLY A 120 0.95 4.28 -11.08
N CYS A 121 1.06 5.39 -10.35
CA CYS A 121 1.92 6.52 -10.70
C CYS A 121 3.31 6.38 -10.02
N HIS A 122 3.36 6.19 -8.71
CA HIS A 122 4.62 6.17 -7.95
C HIS A 122 5.22 4.77 -7.79
N GLY A 123 5.03 3.90 -8.79
CA GLY A 123 5.45 2.52 -8.74
C GLY A 123 5.58 1.90 -10.12
N ARG A 124 6.06 0.67 -10.15
CA ARG A 124 6.33 -0.06 -11.41
C ARG A 124 5.65 -1.41 -11.39
N ASP A 125 5.42 -1.99 -12.56
CA ASP A 125 4.95 -3.37 -12.66
C ASP A 125 6.12 -4.34 -12.45
N TYR A 126 6.07 -5.12 -11.36
CA TYR A 126 7.06 -6.14 -11.03
C TYR A 126 6.59 -7.57 -11.40
N GLY A 127 5.56 -7.67 -12.26
CA GLY A 127 4.93 -8.94 -12.63
C GLY A 127 4.01 -9.49 -11.54
N GLU A 128 3.62 -8.65 -10.58
CA GLU A 128 2.70 -9.01 -9.51
C GLU A 128 1.26 -8.76 -9.94
N THR A 129 0.33 -9.45 -9.28
CA THR A 129 -1.11 -9.22 -9.46
C THR A 129 -1.80 -8.90 -8.15
N ILE A 130 -2.93 -8.22 -8.26
CA ILE A 130 -3.79 -7.93 -7.10
C ILE A 130 -4.35 -9.25 -6.57
N ALA A 131 -4.15 -9.49 -5.26
CA ALA A 131 -4.42 -10.80 -4.65
C ALA A 131 -5.91 -11.07 -4.41
N ALA A 132 -6.73 -10.02 -4.30
CA ALA A 132 -8.15 -10.13 -4.01
C ALA A 132 -8.90 -8.90 -4.55
N ASP A 133 -10.17 -9.12 -4.88
CA ASP A 133 -11.10 -8.04 -5.19
C ASP A 133 -11.21 -7.05 -4.03
N TYR A 134 -11.43 -5.78 -4.37
CA TYR A 134 -11.63 -4.74 -3.36
C TYR A 134 -13.06 -4.22 -3.41
N ARG A 135 -13.79 -4.45 -2.33
CA ARG A 135 -15.22 -4.11 -2.22
C ARG A 135 -15.99 -4.67 -3.43
N ASP A 136 -16.65 -3.81 -4.21
CA ASP A 136 -17.48 -4.18 -5.36
C ASP A 136 -16.68 -4.18 -6.68
N PHE A 137 -15.36 -4.06 -6.63
CA PHE A 137 -14.49 -4.01 -7.81
C PHE A 137 -13.75 -5.33 -8.01
N SER A 138 -13.96 -5.93 -9.19
CA SER A 138 -13.31 -7.17 -9.62
C SER A 138 -11.88 -6.89 -10.10
N THR A 139 -10.92 -6.91 -9.18
CA THR A 139 -9.53 -6.53 -9.41
C THR A 139 -8.56 -7.68 -9.22
N SER A 140 -9.00 -8.79 -8.63
CA SER A 140 -8.18 -9.98 -8.46
C SER A 140 -7.57 -10.44 -9.79
N GLY A 141 -6.25 -10.59 -9.81
CA GLY A 141 -5.51 -11.08 -10.98
C GLY A 141 -5.13 -10.01 -12.01
N THR A 142 -5.53 -8.75 -11.83
CA THR A 142 -5.02 -7.66 -12.67
C THR A 142 -3.56 -7.34 -12.30
N ALA A 143 -2.80 -6.80 -13.26
CA ALA A 143 -1.43 -6.35 -13.02
C ALA A 143 -1.42 -5.28 -11.93
N LYS A 144 -0.43 -5.38 -11.05
CA LYS A 144 -0.25 -4.48 -9.91
C LYS A 144 1.03 -3.67 -10.09
N ALA A 145 0.90 -2.35 -10.02
CA ALA A 145 2.06 -1.49 -9.84
C ALA A 145 2.47 -1.50 -8.36
N SER A 146 3.70 -1.93 -8.10
CA SER A 146 4.30 -2.02 -6.79
C SER A 146 5.21 -0.82 -6.54
N ALA A 147 4.90 -0.06 -5.49
CA ALA A 147 5.72 1.06 -5.04
C ALA A 147 6.98 0.60 -4.26
N TYR A 148 7.82 -0.29 -4.84
CA TYR A 148 9.05 -0.75 -4.17
C TYR A 148 10.05 0.40 -3.98
N GLY A 149 10.22 1.28 -4.97
CA GLY A 149 11.05 2.49 -4.88
C GLY A 149 10.64 3.37 -3.71
N LEU A 150 9.37 3.78 -3.67
CA LEU A 150 8.83 4.56 -2.55
C LEU A 150 9.02 3.87 -1.18
N ARG A 151 8.88 2.55 -1.10
CA ARG A 151 9.17 1.80 0.14
C ARG A 151 10.65 1.84 0.50
N ARG A 152 11.54 1.75 -0.50
CA ARG A 152 12.99 1.82 -0.33
C ARG A 152 13.44 3.22 0.10
N HIS A 153 12.89 4.26 -0.53
CA HIS A 153 13.04 5.66 -0.12
C HIS A 153 12.66 5.85 1.35
N HIS A 154 11.45 5.43 1.75
CA HIS A 154 11.02 5.50 3.15
C HIS A 154 11.92 4.72 4.10
N HIS A 155 12.36 3.51 3.71
CA HIS A 155 13.27 2.71 4.52
C HIS A 155 14.61 3.44 4.74
N ASN A 156 15.19 3.98 3.67
CA ASN A 156 16.44 4.74 3.73
C ASN A 156 16.27 6.05 4.55
N ALA A 157 15.05 6.60 4.59
CA ALA A 157 14.68 7.76 5.43
C ALA A 157 14.47 7.40 6.91
N GLY A 158 14.62 6.12 7.28
CA GLY A 158 14.36 5.62 8.63
C GLY A 158 12.89 5.36 8.95
N ILE A 159 11.99 5.47 7.96
CA ILE A 159 10.55 5.19 8.08
C ILE A 159 10.29 3.70 7.83
N ASN A 160 10.24 2.92 8.92
CA ASN A 160 10.15 1.47 8.88
C ASN A 160 8.75 0.91 9.18
N ILE A 161 7.71 1.74 9.22
CA ILE A 161 6.35 1.29 9.55
C ILE A 161 5.82 0.23 8.56
N CYS A 162 6.30 0.26 7.30
CA CYS A 162 5.91 -0.68 6.26
C CYS A 162 6.69 -2.01 6.35
N SER A 163 7.86 -2.04 6.98
CA SER A 163 8.78 -3.20 6.93
C SER A 163 8.29 -4.40 7.75
N SER A 164 7.34 -4.19 8.68
CA SER A 164 6.68 -5.29 9.39
C SER A 164 5.73 -6.08 8.50
N CYS A 165 5.27 -5.48 7.41
CA CYS A 165 4.28 -6.05 6.50
C CYS A 165 4.89 -6.43 5.15
N HIS A 166 5.88 -5.66 4.71
CA HIS A 166 6.55 -5.84 3.42
C HIS A 166 7.99 -6.25 3.64
N ALA A 167 8.39 -7.36 3.03
CA ALA A 167 9.79 -7.70 2.93
C ALA A 167 10.52 -6.63 2.08
N PRO A 168 11.78 -6.29 2.41
CA PRO A 168 12.59 -5.47 1.53
C PRO A 168 12.75 -6.23 0.20
N ILE A 169 12.36 -5.57 -0.88
CA ILE A 169 12.57 -6.03 -2.25
C ILE A 169 13.37 -4.93 -2.92
N GLU A 170 14.40 -5.35 -3.67
CA GLU A 170 15.19 -4.42 -4.45
C GLU A 170 14.33 -3.84 -5.57
N PRO A 171 14.13 -2.52 -5.62
CA PRO A 171 13.39 -1.90 -6.71
C PRO A 171 14.18 -1.99 -8.02
N PHE A 172 13.49 -1.73 -9.12
CA PHE A 172 14.15 -1.55 -10.40
C PHE A 172 14.98 -0.26 -10.40
N PRO A 173 16.10 -0.23 -11.16
CA PRO A 173 16.86 1.00 -11.38
C PRO A 173 15.99 2.07 -12.04
N GLU A 174 16.39 3.34 -11.92
CA GLU A 174 15.57 4.47 -12.38
C GLU A 174 15.33 4.46 -13.90
N ASN A 175 16.28 3.91 -14.66
CA ASN A 175 16.20 3.72 -16.12
C ASN A 175 15.40 2.50 -16.59
N ALA A 176 14.78 1.76 -15.69
CA ALA A 176 13.88 0.67 -16.08
C ALA A 176 12.67 1.19 -16.87
N PRO A 177 11.93 0.33 -17.60
CA PRO A 177 10.82 0.75 -18.44
C PRO A 177 9.86 1.68 -17.71
N ALA A 178 9.48 2.77 -18.39
CA ALA A 178 8.60 3.78 -17.84
C ALA A 178 7.31 3.13 -17.29
N PRO A 179 6.84 3.56 -16.11
CA PRO A 179 5.57 3.08 -15.56
C PRO A 179 4.39 3.23 -16.55
N PRO A 180 3.35 2.38 -16.48
CA PRO A 180 2.26 2.39 -17.46
C PRO A 180 1.51 3.73 -17.63
N TYR A 181 1.44 4.56 -16.58
CA TYR A 181 0.73 5.85 -16.63
C TYR A 181 1.37 6.87 -17.55
N TYR A 182 2.67 6.73 -17.82
CA TYR A 182 3.41 7.58 -18.75
C TYR A 182 2.83 7.56 -20.17
N ALA A 183 2.27 6.44 -20.59
CA ALA A 183 1.69 6.30 -21.93
C ALA A 183 0.26 6.86 -22.04
N ARG A 184 -0.29 7.42 -20.97
CA ARG A 184 -1.67 7.92 -20.94
C ARG A 184 -1.76 9.35 -21.46
N HIS A 185 -2.83 9.63 -22.19
CA HIS A 185 -3.10 10.96 -22.77
C HIS A 185 -3.85 11.90 -21.82
N ASP A 186 -4.41 11.37 -20.73
CA ASP A 186 -5.12 12.10 -19.68
C ASP A 186 -4.23 12.39 -18.46
N VAL A 187 -2.91 12.24 -18.63
CA VAL A 187 -1.88 12.58 -17.64
C VAL A 187 -0.83 13.49 -18.30
N SER A 188 -0.51 14.61 -17.66
CA SER A 188 0.55 15.55 -18.06
C SER A 188 1.80 15.31 -17.19
N LEU A 189 2.88 14.84 -17.78
CA LEU A 189 4.18 14.62 -17.09
C LEU A 189 5.31 15.23 -17.90
N GLY A 190 5.34 16.56 -18.04
CA GLY A 190 6.52 17.28 -18.53
C GLY A 190 6.93 17.07 -20.01
N GLY A 191 6.26 16.21 -20.79
CA GLY A 191 6.40 16.13 -22.25
C GLY A 191 6.79 14.77 -22.81
N MET A 192 6.77 14.69 -24.16
CA MET A 192 7.12 13.51 -24.95
C MET A 192 8.40 13.80 -25.78
N PRO A 193 9.37 12.87 -25.89
CA PRO A 193 9.36 11.51 -25.34
C PRO A 193 9.52 11.51 -23.82
N LEU A 194 8.94 10.50 -23.18
CA LEU A 194 9.04 10.40 -21.74
C LEU A 194 10.39 9.83 -21.32
N ASN A 195 11.00 10.50 -20.37
CA ASN A 195 12.19 10.06 -19.68
C ASN A 195 11.92 10.14 -18.18
N THR A 196 11.93 8.99 -17.50
CA THR A 196 11.70 8.90 -16.05
C THR A 196 12.68 9.77 -15.26
N CYS A 197 13.85 10.05 -15.83
CA CYS A 197 14.88 10.88 -15.20
C CYS A 197 14.72 12.39 -15.40
N THR A 198 13.88 12.85 -16.32
CA THR A 198 13.77 14.29 -16.66
C THR A 198 12.36 14.84 -16.77
N ASN A 199 11.33 13.97 -16.70
CA ASN A 199 9.95 14.33 -16.97
C ASN A 199 9.02 14.02 -15.78
N GLU A 200 9.57 13.72 -14.61
CA GLU A 200 8.78 13.43 -13.40
C GLU A 200 8.37 14.69 -12.63
N ASP A 201 9.11 15.77 -12.81
CA ASP A 201 8.78 17.05 -12.20
C ASP A 201 7.67 17.75 -12.95
N THR A 202 6.65 18.16 -12.19
CA THR A 202 5.66 19.12 -12.67
C THR A 202 5.99 20.51 -12.15
N GLN A 203 5.41 21.54 -12.76
CA GLN A 203 5.53 22.91 -12.24
C GLN A 203 4.93 23.09 -10.83
N ASN A 204 4.15 22.11 -10.37
CA ASN A 204 3.59 22.07 -9.02
C ASN A 204 4.50 21.38 -8.01
N ASP A 205 5.60 20.79 -8.45
CA ASP A 205 6.61 20.26 -7.56
C ASP A 205 7.50 21.38 -7.02
N ILE A 206 7.58 21.48 -5.69
CA ILE A 206 8.22 22.61 -5.02
C ILE A 206 9.73 22.41 -4.84
N ASP A 207 10.18 21.17 -4.75
CA ASP A 207 11.61 20.87 -4.60
C ASP A 207 12.29 20.63 -5.95
N SER A 208 11.51 20.35 -7.00
CA SER A 208 12.02 19.98 -8.33
C SER A 208 13.02 18.84 -8.24
N MET A 209 12.74 17.88 -7.36
CA MET A 209 13.45 16.62 -7.24
C MET A 209 12.48 15.54 -7.71
N GLY A 210 12.76 14.91 -8.85
CA GLY A 210 11.95 13.83 -9.41
C GLY A 210 11.70 12.67 -8.43
N LEU A 211 10.92 11.65 -8.83
CA LEU A 211 10.67 10.53 -7.92
C LEU A 211 11.91 9.65 -7.83
N ASP A 212 12.38 9.43 -6.60
CA ASP A 212 13.38 8.43 -6.22
C ASP A 212 12.81 7.00 -6.42
N ASN A 213 12.82 6.54 -7.66
CA ASN A 213 12.09 5.34 -8.11
C ASN A 213 12.78 4.04 -7.73
N ASP A 214 14.07 4.11 -7.37
CA ASP A 214 14.85 3.02 -6.79
C ASP A 214 15.13 3.23 -5.28
N GLY A 215 14.79 4.40 -4.76
CA GLY A 215 14.79 4.70 -3.33
C GLY A 215 16.17 4.96 -2.74
N ASP A 216 17.21 5.23 -3.52
CA ASP A 216 18.60 5.35 -3.06
C ASP A 216 19.01 6.78 -2.63
N PHE A 217 18.09 7.75 -2.73
CA PHE A 217 18.26 9.19 -2.49
C PHE A 217 19.16 9.93 -3.50
N LEU A 218 19.39 9.34 -4.66
CA LEU A 218 19.89 10.03 -5.82
C LEU A 218 18.69 10.42 -6.69
N TYR A 219 18.81 11.56 -7.34
CA TYR A 219 17.72 12.15 -8.11
C TYR A 219 18.28 12.68 -9.42
N GLU A 220 17.51 12.52 -10.49
CA GLU A 220 17.79 13.14 -11.79
C GLU A 220 19.24 12.94 -12.26
N GLY A 221 19.95 14.02 -12.64
CA GLY A 221 21.33 13.97 -13.13
C GLY A 221 22.40 13.61 -12.09
N LEU A 222 22.02 13.44 -10.81
CA LEU A 222 22.90 12.89 -9.78
C LEU A 222 22.76 11.38 -9.64
N ASP A 223 21.66 10.81 -10.14
CA ASP A 223 21.46 9.38 -10.21
C ASP A 223 22.25 8.79 -11.39
N ALA A 224 23.07 7.79 -11.08
CA ALA A 224 23.86 7.07 -12.07
C ALA A 224 22.98 6.31 -13.07
N ASP A 225 21.81 5.85 -12.64
CA ASP A 225 20.85 5.19 -13.51
C ASP A 225 20.31 6.13 -14.58
N CYS A 226 20.32 7.44 -14.32
CA CYS A 226 19.85 8.49 -15.23
C CYS A 226 20.89 9.03 -16.23
N THR A 227 22.08 8.44 -16.31
CA THR A 227 23.18 8.92 -17.18
C THR A 227 23.27 8.25 -18.56
N GLY A 228 22.20 7.60 -19.02
CA GLY A 228 22.13 6.78 -20.25
C GLY A 228 21.78 7.51 -21.54
#